data_AF-A0A1Y3ESW3-F1
#
_entry.id   AF-A0A1Y3ESW3-F1
#
_cell.length_a   1.000
_cell.length_b   1.000
_cell.length_c   1.000
_cell.angle_alpha   90.00
_cell.angle_beta   90.00
_cell.angle_gamma   90.00
#
_symmetry.space_group_name_H-M   'P 1'
#
loop_
_entity.id
_entity.type
_entity.pdbx_description
1 polymer ?
#
loop_
_entity_poly.entity_id
_entity_poly.type
_entity_poly.pdbx_seq_one_letter_code
_entity_poly.pdbx_strand_id
1 'polypeptide(L)'
;MMAQRLDDLNLPNNAIEKLIQQQKLGIQFSEEATIAISRAATVFILYCTSKASERTLKDRRRVIKAEDVIGATVGCNVPNFDCVKLAEIHSLTVDPEKRLMERIATSGRKRRSQAMDAESKLTINLDDEQF
;
A
#
# COMPACT_ATOMS: atom_id res chain seq x y z
N MET A 1 15.26 -14.67 3.64
CA MET A 1 16.60 -14.06 3.81
C MET A 1 16.34 -12.64 4.28
N MET A 2 16.76 -12.30 5.50
CA MET A 2 16.60 -10.96 6.08
C MET A 2 17.71 -10.05 5.54
N ALA A 3 17.46 -8.75 5.39
CA ALA A 3 18.44 -7.78 4.92
C ALA A 3 19.78 -7.98 5.65
N GLN A 4 20.84 -8.28 4.89
CA GLN A 4 22.15 -8.63 5.46
C GLN A 4 22.94 -7.37 5.87
N ARG A 5 22.53 -6.19 5.38
CA ARG A 5 23.08 -4.89 5.75
C ARG A 5 21.95 -3.89 6.01
N LEU A 6 22.11 -3.06 7.04
CA LEU A 6 21.20 -1.95 7.34
C LEU A 6 21.08 -0.97 6.15
N ASP A 7 22.13 -0.89 5.33
CA ASP A 7 22.18 -0.03 4.16
C ASP A 7 21.18 -0.42 3.07
N ASP A 8 20.81 -1.70 2.98
CA ASP A 8 19.80 -2.21 2.04
C ASP A 8 18.38 -1.76 2.39
N LEU A 9 18.18 -1.23 3.60
CA LEU A 9 16.90 -0.75 4.12
C LEU A 9 16.80 0.78 4.10
N ASN A 10 17.80 1.50 3.60
CA ASN A 10 17.78 2.96 3.57
C ASN A 10 16.72 3.46 2.57
N LEU A 11 15.95 4.44 3.02
CA LEU A 11 14.95 5.11 2.18
C LEU A 11 15.66 6.06 1.19
N PRO A 12 15.07 6.32 0.00
CA PRO A 12 15.66 7.26 -0.95
C PRO A 12 15.81 8.66 -0.34
N ASN A 13 17.03 9.17 -0.28
CA ASN A 13 17.33 10.47 0.35
C ASN A 13 16.48 11.61 -0.25
N ASN A 14 16.30 11.65 -1.57
CA ASN A 14 15.45 12.64 -2.25
C ASN A 14 13.98 12.63 -1.76
N ALA A 15 13.46 11.48 -1.34
CA ALA A 15 12.10 11.40 -0.80
C ALA A 15 12.05 11.97 0.62
N ILE A 16 13.06 11.67 1.44
CA ILE A 16 13.19 12.21 2.81
C ILE A 16 13.35 13.72 2.79
N GLU A 17 14.21 14.26 1.91
CA GLU A 17 14.41 15.71 1.76
C GLU A 17 13.11 16.44 1.42
N LYS A 18 12.32 15.90 0.48
CA LYS A 18 11.01 16.46 0.13
C LYS A 18 10.04 16.45 1.31
N LEU A 19 10.01 15.36 2.09
CA LEU A 19 9.17 15.26 3.29
C LEU A 19 9.58 16.28 4.37
N ILE A 20 10.88 16.51 4.55
CA ILE A 20 11.42 17.51 5.48
C ILE A 20 11.04 18.93 5.03
N GLN A 21 11.25 19.25 3.75
CA GLN A 21 10.93 20.56 3.19
C GLN A 21 9.42 20.90 3.28
N GLN A 22 8.55 19.88 3.20
CA GLN A 22 7.10 20.05 3.35
C GLN A 22 6.68 20.54 4.74
N GLN A 23 7.48 20.32 5.78
CA GLN A 23 7.16 20.77 7.15
C GLN A 23 7.28 22.30 7.33
N LYS A 24 7.72 23.04 6.30
CA LYS A 24 7.84 24.53 6.28
C LYS A 24 8.53 25.10 7.53
N LEU A 25 9.54 24.40 8.03
CA LEU A 25 10.19 24.74 9.31
C LEU A 25 11.09 25.98 9.23
N GLY A 26 11.37 26.52 8.02
CA GLY A 26 12.29 27.65 7.83
C GLY A 26 13.75 27.35 8.21
N ILE A 27 14.05 26.09 8.53
CA ILE A 27 15.36 25.60 8.98
C ILE A 27 15.97 24.76 7.86
N GLN A 28 17.25 25.01 7.55
CA GLN A 28 18.01 24.16 6.64
C GLN A 28 18.53 22.94 7.38
N PHE A 29 18.44 21.78 6.73
CA PHE A 29 18.99 20.51 7.24
C PHE A 29 20.30 20.22 6.50
N SER A 30 21.31 19.73 7.24
CA SER A 30 22.54 19.25 6.61
C SER A 30 22.33 17.87 5.97
N GLU A 31 23.27 17.46 5.11
CA GLU A 31 23.26 16.14 4.49
C GLU A 31 23.30 15.02 5.56
N GLU A 32 24.11 15.19 6.60
CA GLU A 32 24.21 14.24 7.71
C GLU A 32 22.89 14.12 8.49
N ALA A 33 22.15 15.22 8.65
CA ALA A 33 20.84 15.19 9.30
C ALA A 33 19.82 14.39 8.47
N THR A 34 19.82 14.58 7.14
CA THR A 34 18.98 13.80 6.21
C THR A 34 19.31 12.30 6.30
N ILE A 35 20.59 11.94 6.30
CA ILE A 35 21.04 10.54 6.43
C ILE A 35 20.61 9.95 7.78
N ALA A 36 20.77 10.71 8.87
CA ALA A 36 20.35 10.28 10.20
C ALA A 36 18.84 10.03 10.28
N ILE A 37 18.03 10.92 9.69
CA ILE A 37 16.57 10.76 9.62
C ILE A 37 16.20 9.53 8.78
N SER A 38 16.85 9.31 7.63
CA SER A 38 16.61 8.13 6.79
C SER A 38 16.85 6.84 7.57
N ARG A 39 17.97 6.75 8.29
CA ARG A 39 18.29 5.60 9.15
C ARG A 39 17.30 5.43 10.30
N ALA A 40 16.91 6.52 10.96
CA ALA A 40 15.94 6.49 12.05
C ALA A 40 14.56 6.01 11.56
N ALA A 41 14.12 6.46 10.37
CA ALA A 41 12.88 6.03 9.75
C ALA A 41 12.88 4.51 9.46
N THR A 42 13.99 3.97 8.97
CA THR A 42 14.15 2.52 8.77
C THR A 42 13.98 1.74 10.08
N VAL A 43 14.66 2.18 11.15
CA VAL A 43 14.54 1.54 12.47
C VAL A 43 13.10 1.65 13.01
N PHE A 44 12.45 2.80 12.78
CA PHE A 44 11.06 3.01 13.17
C PHE A 44 10.08 2.06 12.46
N ILE A 45 10.27 1.83 11.15
CA ILE A 45 9.47 0.86 10.38
C ILE A 45 9.67 -0.56 10.93
N LEU A 46 10.91 -0.95 11.21
CA LEU A 46 11.21 -2.26 11.81
C LEU A 46 10.55 -2.44 13.18
N TYR A 47 10.61 -1.40 14.02
CA TYR A 47 9.94 -1.39 15.32
C TYR A 47 8.42 -1.55 15.17
N CYS A 48 7.78 -0.75 14.31
CA CYS A 48 6.34 -0.86 14.04
C CYS A 48 5.96 -2.25 13.50
N THR A 49 6.79 -2.81 12.62
CA THR A 49 6.60 -4.16 12.07
C THR A 49 6.69 -5.23 13.16
N SER A 50 7.66 -5.12 14.07
CA SER A 50 7.78 -6.02 15.22
C SER A 50 6.53 -5.96 16.11
N LYS A 51 6.02 -4.76 16.41
CA LYS A 51 4.79 -4.58 17.20
C LYS A 51 3.53 -5.10 16.50
N ALA A 52 3.41 -4.90 15.19
CA ALA A 52 2.32 -5.50 14.40
C ALA A 52 2.42 -7.03 14.38
N SER A 53 3.63 -7.58 14.27
CA SER A 53 3.90 -9.02 14.33
C SER A 53 3.51 -9.63 15.69
N GLU A 54 3.87 -8.98 16.80
CA GLU A 54 3.45 -9.40 18.14
C GLU A 54 1.91 -9.51 18.26
N ARG A 55 1.16 -8.55 17.70
CA ARG A 55 -0.31 -8.57 17.68
C ARG A 55 -0.86 -9.69 16.79
N THR A 56 -0.29 -9.84 15.60
CA THR A 56 -0.66 -10.90 14.64
C THR A 56 -0.51 -12.28 15.27
N LEU A 57 0.59 -12.52 15.98
CA LEU A 57 0.89 -13.78 16.65
C LEU A 57 -0.03 -14.02 17.86
N LYS A 58 -0.37 -12.97 18.63
CA LYS A 58 -1.37 -13.07 19.72
C LYS A 58 -2.72 -13.57 19.22
N ASP A 59 -3.11 -13.18 18.02
CA ASP A 59 -4.35 -13.62 17.37
C ASP A 59 -4.22 -14.95 16.63
N ARG A 60 -3.10 -15.68 16.81
CA ARG A 60 -2.77 -16.95 16.13
C ARG A 60 -2.78 -16.87 14.60
N ARG A 61 -2.56 -15.68 14.06
CA ARG A 61 -2.44 -15.44 12.61
C ARG A 61 -0.98 -15.46 12.19
N ARG A 62 -0.75 -15.71 10.90
CA ARG A 62 0.58 -15.65 10.25
C ARG A 62 0.72 -14.48 9.28
N VAL A 63 -0.39 -13.81 8.98
CA VAL A 63 -0.45 -12.70 8.04
C VAL A 63 -0.73 -11.43 8.83
N ILE A 64 0.19 -10.47 8.72
CA ILE A 64 0.03 -9.12 9.29
C ILE A 64 -1.01 -8.39 8.46
N LYS A 65 -2.06 -7.91 9.10
CA LYS A 65 -3.13 -7.11 8.50
C LYS A 65 -2.94 -5.62 8.79
N ALA A 66 -3.66 -4.77 8.05
CA ALA A 66 -3.68 -3.33 8.31
C ALA A 66 -4.09 -3.00 9.76
N GLU A 67 -5.06 -3.73 10.31
CA GLU A 67 -5.52 -3.60 11.71
C GLU A 67 -4.39 -3.82 12.73
N ASP A 68 -3.44 -4.72 12.42
CA ASP A 68 -2.30 -5.00 13.29
C ASP A 68 -1.34 -3.81 13.32
N VAL A 69 -1.09 -3.21 12.17
CA VAL A 69 -0.23 -2.02 12.02
C VAL A 69 -0.88 -0.81 12.68
N ILE A 70 -2.17 -0.59 12.44
CA ILE A 70 -2.95 0.49 13.06
C ILE A 70 -2.93 0.34 14.59
N GLY A 71 -3.18 -0.87 15.09
CA GLY A 71 -3.15 -1.15 16.52
C GLY A 71 -1.75 -1.13 17.15
N ALA A 72 -0.68 -1.29 16.37
CA ALA A 72 0.70 -1.21 16.87
C ALA A 72 1.11 0.21 17.25
N THR A 73 0.45 1.24 16.69
CA THR A 73 0.74 2.66 16.97
C THR A 73 0.56 3.05 18.44
N VAL A 74 -0.34 2.37 19.17
CA VAL A 74 -0.65 2.63 20.59
C VAL A 74 0.60 2.50 21.49
N GLY A 75 1.61 1.73 21.06
CA GLY A 75 2.87 1.54 21.79
C GLY A 75 4.08 2.28 21.21
N CYS A 76 3.90 3.13 20.19
CA CYS A 76 5.00 3.81 19.51
C CYS A 76 5.41 5.14 20.16
N ASN A 77 4.55 5.75 20.98
CA ASN A 77 4.80 7.03 21.67
C ASN A 77 5.39 8.13 20.76
N VAL A 78 4.96 8.19 19.51
CA VAL A 78 5.33 9.23 18.53
C VAL A 78 4.20 10.25 18.46
N PRO A 79 4.48 11.56 18.68
CA PRO A 79 3.46 12.60 18.58
C PRO A 79 2.78 12.61 17.21
N ASN A 80 1.45 12.80 17.20
CA ASN A 80 0.63 12.84 15.98
C ASN A 80 0.70 11.57 15.11
N PHE A 81 1.16 10.46 15.67
CA PHE A 81 1.17 9.14 15.04
C PHE A 81 0.35 8.18 15.89
N ASP A 82 -0.98 8.28 15.75
CA ASP A 82 -1.95 7.49 16.51
C ASP A 82 -2.81 6.59 15.61
N CYS A 83 -3.55 5.69 16.26
CA CYS A 83 -4.39 4.72 15.58
C CYS A 83 -5.56 5.36 14.81
N VAL A 84 -6.06 6.52 15.27
CA VAL A 84 -7.20 7.21 14.64
C VAL A 84 -6.75 7.80 13.32
N LYS A 85 -5.65 8.53 13.32
CA LYS A 85 -5.09 9.15 12.12
C LYS A 85 -4.66 8.09 11.10
N LEU A 86 -4.04 7.01 11.57
CA LEU A 86 -3.60 5.95 10.66
C LEU A 86 -4.79 5.16 10.08
N ALA A 87 -5.87 4.97 10.84
CA ALA A 87 -7.10 4.37 10.34
C ALA A 87 -7.81 5.26 9.30
N GLU A 88 -7.82 6.58 9.51
CA GLU A 88 -8.34 7.56 8.55
C GLU A 88 -7.55 7.50 7.23
N ILE A 89 -6.23 7.48 7.29
CA ILE A 89 -5.39 7.36 6.08
C ILE A 89 -5.66 6.03 5.38
N HIS A 90 -5.75 4.93 6.13
CA HIS A 90 -6.02 3.61 5.57
C HIS A 90 -7.36 3.57 4.81
N SER A 91 -8.45 4.09 5.38
CA SER A 91 -9.75 4.11 4.71
C SER A 91 -9.72 4.93 3.40
N LEU A 92 -9.05 6.09 3.43
CA LEU A 92 -8.86 6.93 2.25
C LEU A 92 -8.03 6.26 1.15
N THR A 93 -7.17 5.29 1.48
CA THR A 93 -6.36 4.54 0.50
C THR A 93 -7.06 3.29 -0.05
N VAL A 94 -7.89 2.62 0.76
CA VAL A 94 -8.62 1.42 0.33
C VAL A 94 -9.76 1.76 -0.63
N ASP A 95 -10.46 2.88 -0.42
CA ASP A 95 -11.59 3.29 -1.25
C ASP A 95 -11.21 3.51 -2.74
N PRO A 96 -10.12 4.25 -3.07
CA PRO A 96 -9.63 4.38 -4.43
C PRO A 96 -9.27 3.05 -5.09
N GLU A 97 -8.60 2.16 -4.36
CA GLU A 97 -8.17 0.86 -4.85
C GLU A 97 -9.39 -0.02 -5.17
N LYS A 98 -10.36 -0.07 -4.25
CA LYS A 98 -11.62 -0.79 -4.46
C LYS A 98 -12.37 -0.26 -5.69
N ARG A 99 -12.50 1.07 -5.81
CA ARG A 99 -13.14 1.72 -6.99
C ARG A 99 -12.38 1.44 -8.29
N LEU A 100 -11.05 1.31 -8.25
CA LEU A 100 -10.26 0.94 -9.43
C LEU A 100 -10.52 -0.52 -9.81
N MET A 101 -10.50 -1.44 -8.85
CA MET A 101 -10.74 -2.87 -9.08
C MET A 101 -12.15 -3.13 -9.62
N GLU A 102 -13.17 -2.45 -9.10
CA GLU A 102 -14.55 -2.52 -9.63
C GLU A 102 -14.64 -2.03 -11.09
N ARG A 103 -13.92 -0.95 -11.45
CA ARG A 103 -13.85 -0.46 -12.83
C ARG A 103 -13.15 -1.44 -13.78
N ILE A 104 -12.10 -2.11 -13.31
CA ILE A 104 -11.40 -3.14 -14.08
C ILE A 104 -12.30 -4.37 -14.29
N ALA A 105 -12.99 -4.83 -13.24
CA ALA A 105 -13.89 -5.98 -13.29
C ALA A 105 -15.08 -5.76 -14.25
N THR A 106 -15.69 -4.57 -14.21
CA THR A 106 -16.78 -4.18 -15.12
C THR A 106 -16.31 -4.05 -16.57
N SER A 107 -15.13 -3.49 -16.80
CA SER A 107 -14.52 -3.37 -18.14
C SER A 107 -14.17 -4.74 -18.74
N GLY A 108 -13.69 -5.68 -17.93
CA GLY A 108 -13.42 -7.06 -18.36
C GLY A 108 -14.69 -7.83 -18.73
N ARG A 109 -15.77 -7.64 -17.97
CA ARG A 109 -17.07 -8.28 -18.22
C ARG A 109 -17.71 -7.80 -19.53
N LYS A 110 -17.58 -6.50 -19.84
CA LYS A 110 -18.12 -5.88 -21.06
C LYS A 110 -17.41 -6.34 -22.34
N ARG A 111 -16.10 -6.58 -22.30
CA ARG A 111 -15.36 -7.18 -23.43
C ARG A 111 -15.73 -8.63 -23.66
N ARG A 112 -15.92 -9.41 -22.59
CA ARG A 112 -16.28 -10.82 -22.69
C ARG A 112 -17.70 -11.01 -23.22
N SER A 113 -18.65 -10.16 -22.84
CA SER A 113 -20.01 -10.17 -23.43
C SER A 113 -20.00 -9.78 -24.91
N GLN A 114 -19.25 -8.74 -25.30
CA GLN A 114 -19.14 -8.35 -26.71
C GLN A 114 -18.49 -9.41 -27.61
N ALA A 115 -17.51 -10.16 -27.09
CA ALA A 115 -16.91 -11.28 -27.81
C ALA A 115 -17.92 -12.43 -28.03
N MET A 116 -18.70 -12.78 -27.00
CA MET A 116 -19.74 -13.80 -27.09
C MET A 116 -20.89 -13.40 -28.03
N ASP A 117 -21.26 -12.11 -28.03
CA ASP A 117 -22.27 -11.56 -28.95
C ASP A 117 -21.79 -11.54 -30.41
N ALA A 118 -20.48 -11.34 -30.64
CA ALA A 118 -19.88 -11.40 -31.98
C ALA A 118 -19.75 -12.84 -32.49
N GLU A 119 -19.38 -13.78 -31.61
CA GLU A 119 -19.25 -15.20 -31.92
C GLU A 119 -20.62 -15.84 -32.21
N SER A 120 -21.65 -15.49 -31.45
CA SER A 120 -23.03 -15.94 -31.69
C SER A 120 -23.62 -15.41 -33.01
N LYS A 121 -23.15 -14.24 -33.49
CA LYS A 121 -23.55 -13.73 -34.82
C LYS A 121 -22.84 -14.44 -35.96
N LEU A 122 -21.67 -15.03 -35.72
CA LEU A 122 -20.93 -15.77 -36.75
C LEU A 122 -21.53 -17.17 -36.98
N THR A 123 -22.03 -17.81 -35.92
CA THR A 123 -22.65 -19.15 -36.00
C THR A 123 -24.03 -19.13 -36.65
N ILE A 124 -24.82 -18.07 -36.50
CA ILE A 124 -26.17 -17.97 -37.11
C ILE A 124 -26.10 -17.91 -38.65
N ASN A 125 -25.01 -17.40 -39.24
CA ASN A 125 -24.91 -17.24 -40.69
C ASN A 125 -24.40 -18.48 -41.44
N LEU A 126 -24.08 -19.58 -40.73
CA LEU A 126 -23.57 -20.81 -41.35
C LEU A 126 -24.67 -21.86 -41.60
N ASP A 127 -25.86 -21.67 -41.03
CA ASP A 127 -26.99 -22.61 -41.16
C ASP A 127 -27.97 -22.22 -42.29
N ASP A 128 -27.79 -21.06 -42.93
CA ASP A 128 -28.69 -20.53 -43.98
C ASP A 128 -28.20 -20.77 -45.43
N GLU A 129 -27.06 -21.45 -45.66
CA GLU A 129 -26.54 -21.79 -47.01
C GLU A 129 -26.73 -23.28 -47.43
N GLN A 130 -27.87 -23.89 -47.11
CA GLN A 130 -28.29 -25.13 -47.78
C GLN A 130 -29.73 -25.06 -48.26
N PHE A 131 -29.95 -24.48 -49.45
CA PHE A 131 -31.00 -24.87 -50.41
C PHE A 131 -30.57 -24.54 -51.83
#